data_AF-A0A958MU62-F1
#
_entry.id   AF-A0A958MU62-F1
#
_cell.length_a   1.000
_cell.length_b   1.000
_cell.length_c   1.000
_cell.angle_alpha   90.00
_cell.angle_beta   90.00
_cell.angle_gamma   90.00
#
_symmetry.space_group_name_H-M   'P 1'
#
loop_
_entity.id
_entity.type
_entity.pdbx_description
1 polymer ?
#
loop_
_entity_poly.entity_id
_entity_poly.type
_entity_poly.pdbx_seq_one_letter_code
_entity_poly.pdbx_strand_id
1 'polypeptide(L)'
;MPWQTYKEKLKALSEALVTAQEPIRILNSIRPKPDIVEKFRQSGFKEIPAISPEDYLTPSDLDYVKKISDLQDIKAKIKLELKPTDYYGALLTEIADQYILVCEMLQNRGSKRFSEISKQLYGSTGDHLVSDKNTVLQMSLLLYKILTGIKNTLTIPGNEKNLSADQAMEDLNGRFLHTYGDHRIEAVISDGIISDAAAGGDKIKLRKDAMFSKRDLDIFEVHEGWVHVGTTINGRLQNVAKWLSIGPPRCTSTQEGLAVLMEIFTFRTSVMRAQIINDRIIAVAKAEDGANLVEVFEYFRTEGYGEEDCIKNSFRVFRGGDFSGGCPFTKDISYCKGFVENYNFMRTAIRANKPFLIPFLFSGKVHVDDIPLIYRGYK
;
A
#
# COMPACT_ATOMS: atom_id res chain seq x y z
N MET A 1 31.78 -26.95 7.87
CA MET A 1 30.31 -26.79 8.01
C MET A 1 29.63 -27.87 7.18
N PRO A 2 28.52 -28.46 7.64
CA PRO A 2 27.76 -29.42 6.85
C PRO A 2 27.31 -28.78 5.52
N TRP A 3 27.27 -29.57 4.45
CA TRP A 3 26.83 -29.11 3.14
C TRP A 3 25.37 -28.67 3.20
N GLN A 4 25.09 -27.39 2.92
CA GLN A 4 23.74 -26.87 2.80
C GLN A 4 23.28 -26.89 1.34
N THR A 5 22.06 -27.38 1.12
CA THR A 5 21.39 -27.32 -0.18
C THR A 5 21.09 -25.87 -0.57
N TYR A 6 20.89 -25.65 -1.87
CA TYR A 6 20.46 -24.35 -2.38
C TYR A 6 19.16 -23.85 -1.72
N LYS A 7 18.16 -24.73 -1.55
CA LYS A 7 16.87 -24.38 -0.95
C LYS A 7 17.01 -24.00 0.53
N GLU A 8 17.91 -24.65 1.27
CA GLU A 8 18.18 -24.29 2.68
C GLU A 8 18.85 -22.92 2.79
N LYS A 9 19.84 -22.61 1.93
CA LYS A 9 20.46 -21.29 1.88
C LYS A 9 19.43 -20.21 1.54
N LEU A 10 18.66 -20.42 0.48
CA LEU A 10 17.64 -19.47 0.05
C LEU A 10 16.57 -19.25 1.13
N LYS A 11 16.14 -20.32 1.81
CA LYS A 11 15.22 -20.24 2.95
C LYS A 11 15.80 -19.41 4.09
N ALA A 12 17.05 -19.67 4.49
CA ALA A 12 17.69 -18.93 5.58
C ALA A 12 17.84 -17.44 5.26
N LEU A 13 18.21 -17.09 4.02
CA LEU A 13 18.29 -15.69 3.56
C LEU A 13 16.90 -15.04 3.52
N SER A 14 15.90 -15.78 3.06
CA SER A 14 14.51 -15.34 3.07
C SER A 14 14.00 -15.03 4.47
N GLU A 15 14.24 -15.93 5.44
CA GLU A 15 13.79 -15.77 6.82
C GLU A 15 14.51 -14.61 7.52
N ALA A 16 15.81 -14.43 7.25
CA ALA A 16 16.58 -13.29 7.75
C ALA A 16 15.99 -11.96 7.26
N LEU A 17 15.60 -11.88 5.98
CA LEU A 17 15.00 -10.67 5.41
C LEU A 17 13.62 -10.37 6.00
N VAL A 18 12.77 -11.39 6.15
CA VAL A 18 11.45 -11.25 6.82
C VAL A 18 11.62 -10.76 8.25
N THR A 19 12.55 -11.34 9.00
CA THR A 19 12.84 -10.96 10.39
C THR A 19 13.34 -9.51 10.49
N ALA A 20 14.23 -9.09 9.58
CA ALA A 20 14.72 -7.71 9.55
C ALA A 20 13.62 -6.71 9.18
N GLN A 21 12.69 -7.09 8.30
CA GLN A 21 11.59 -6.25 7.84
C GLN A 21 10.47 -6.10 8.87
N GLU A 22 10.13 -7.16 9.59
CA GLU A 22 8.95 -7.26 10.47
C GLU A 22 8.67 -6.02 11.34
N PRO A 23 9.65 -5.39 12.03
CA PRO A 23 9.38 -4.23 12.86
C PRO A 23 9.10 -2.94 12.06
N ILE A 24 9.43 -2.88 10.77
CA ILE A 24 9.31 -1.67 9.94
C ILE A 24 7.84 -1.43 9.56
N ARG A 25 7.19 -0.43 10.18
CA ARG A 25 5.77 -0.08 9.99
C ARG A 25 5.58 1.29 9.32
N ILE A 26 5.85 1.38 8.01
CA ILE A 26 5.83 2.63 7.22
C ILE A 26 4.62 3.52 7.54
N LEU A 27 3.40 3.02 7.36
CA LEU A 27 2.18 3.81 7.50
C LEU A 27 1.87 4.25 8.94
N ASN A 28 2.47 3.62 9.95
CA ASN A 28 2.33 4.05 11.34
C ASN A 28 3.37 5.12 11.67
N SER A 29 4.59 4.96 11.18
CA SER A 29 5.71 5.86 11.44
C SER A 29 5.59 7.22 10.76
N ILE A 30 4.74 7.37 9.74
CA ILE A 30 4.58 8.64 9.01
C ILE A 30 3.30 9.40 9.39
N ARG A 31 2.57 8.99 10.43
CA ARG A 31 1.35 9.68 10.84
C ARG A 31 1.71 10.94 11.64
N PRO A 32 1.17 12.12 11.29
CA PRO A 32 1.30 13.28 12.17
C PRO A 32 0.53 13.01 13.47
N LYS A 33 0.99 13.64 14.57
CA LYS A 33 0.29 13.59 15.86
C LYS A 33 -1.11 14.21 15.75
N PRO A 34 -2.10 13.76 16.55
CA PRO A 34 -3.47 14.27 16.49
C PRO A 34 -3.59 15.78 16.71
N ASP A 35 -2.72 16.39 17.51
CA ASP A 35 -2.72 17.83 17.79
C ASP A 35 -2.41 18.68 16.54
N ILE A 36 -1.65 18.16 15.59
CA ILE A 36 -1.35 18.84 14.32
C ILE A 36 -2.62 18.96 13.47
N VAL A 37 -3.41 17.88 13.41
CA VAL A 37 -4.70 17.89 12.70
C VAL A 37 -5.68 18.84 13.38
N GLU A 38 -5.67 18.88 14.71
CA GLU A 38 -6.52 19.77 15.49
C GLU A 38 -6.13 21.26 15.30
N LYS A 39 -4.83 21.58 15.26
CA LYS A 39 -4.37 22.94 14.92
C LYS A 39 -4.88 23.41 13.55
N PHE A 40 -4.91 22.50 12.56
CA PHE A 40 -5.46 22.78 11.25
C PHE A 40 -6.97 23.06 11.28
N ARG A 41 -7.72 22.37 12.15
CA ARG A 41 -9.15 22.64 12.39
C ARG A 41 -9.37 23.98 13.06
N GLN A 42 -8.58 24.27 14.09
CA GLN A 42 -8.68 25.51 14.86
C GLN A 42 -8.35 26.76 14.03
N SER A 43 -7.49 26.64 13.01
CA SER A 43 -7.23 27.71 12.04
C SER A 43 -8.35 27.91 11.02
N GLY A 44 -9.43 27.12 11.09
CA GLY A 44 -10.49 27.11 10.09
C GLY A 44 -9.99 26.67 8.71
N PHE A 45 -8.99 25.76 8.69
CA PHE A 45 -8.36 25.21 7.48
C PHE A 45 -7.58 26.21 6.62
N LYS A 46 -7.20 27.36 7.19
CA LYS A 46 -6.54 28.45 6.45
C LYS A 46 -5.04 28.54 6.68
N GLU A 47 -4.55 27.98 7.77
CA GLU A 47 -3.14 28.04 8.13
C GLU A 47 -2.50 26.66 8.07
N ILE A 48 -1.30 26.58 7.47
CA ILE A 48 -0.51 25.36 7.45
C ILE A 48 0.05 25.13 8.86
N PRO A 49 -0.29 24.02 9.54
CA PRO A 49 0.27 23.75 10.85
C PRO A 49 1.78 23.47 10.71
N ALA A 50 2.57 24.03 11.62
CA ALA A 50 4.00 23.73 11.68
C ALA A 50 4.20 22.23 11.91
N ILE A 51 5.09 21.63 11.13
CA ILE A 51 5.48 20.22 11.23
C ILE A 51 7.00 20.15 11.31
N SER A 52 7.53 19.41 12.26
CA SER A 52 8.96 19.12 12.36
C SER A 52 9.23 17.62 12.42
N PRO A 53 10.48 17.18 12.20
CA PRO A 53 10.84 15.77 12.35
C PRO A 53 10.47 15.18 13.73
N GLU A 54 10.53 15.99 14.79
CA GLU A 54 10.17 15.62 16.16
C GLU A 54 8.68 15.28 16.34
N ASP A 55 7.83 15.78 15.45
CA ASP A 55 6.41 15.47 15.44
C ASP A 55 6.10 14.05 14.97
N TYR A 56 7.06 13.40 14.31
CA TYR A 56 6.94 12.00 13.90
C TYR A 56 7.68 11.02 14.82
N LEU A 57 8.42 11.51 15.82
CA LEU A 57 9.15 10.65 16.74
C LEU A 57 8.19 10.02 17.75
N THR A 58 8.32 8.70 17.93
CA THR A 58 7.64 7.95 18.99
C THR A 58 8.66 7.24 19.89
N PRO A 59 8.35 6.99 21.19
CA PRO A 59 9.23 6.19 22.06
C PRO A 59 9.50 4.77 21.52
N SER A 60 8.64 4.29 20.61
CA SER A 60 8.73 3.00 19.92
C SER A 60 9.49 3.06 18.59
N ASP A 61 10.10 4.20 18.26
CA ASP A 61 10.86 4.32 17.01
C ASP A 61 12.04 3.36 16.98
N LEU A 62 12.24 2.76 15.80
CA LEU A 62 13.34 1.86 15.55
C LEU A 62 14.66 2.64 15.48
N ASP A 63 15.73 1.96 15.89
CA ASP A 63 17.08 2.35 15.48
C ASP A 63 17.26 2.04 14.00
N TYR A 64 16.89 3.01 13.15
CA TYR A 64 16.98 2.89 11.71
C TYR A 64 18.43 2.76 11.22
N VAL A 65 19.42 3.29 11.95
CA VAL A 65 20.85 3.13 11.61
C VAL A 65 21.26 1.68 11.76
N LYS A 66 20.95 1.07 12.91
CA LYS A 66 21.16 -0.36 13.12
C LYS A 66 20.37 -1.18 12.11
N LYS A 67 19.14 -0.78 11.78
CA LYS A 67 18.30 -1.53 10.85
C LYS A 67 18.82 -1.49 9.41
N ILE A 68 19.41 -0.38 8.98
CA ILE A 68 20.16 -0.28 7.73
C ILE A 68 21.37 -1.22 7.76
N SER A 69 22.16 -1.21 8.84
CA SER A 69 23.30 -2.12 9.01
C SER A 69 22.89 -3.59 8.89
N ASP A 70 21.84 -4.01 9.61
CA ASP A 70 21.35 -5.39 9.58
C ASP A 70 20.93 -5.82 8.16
N LEU A 71 20.30 -4.91 7.38
CA LEU A 71 19.93 -5.17 5.99
C LEU A 71 21.15 -5.24 5.06
N GLN A 72 22.18 -4.41 5.30
CA GLN A 72 23.45 -4.46 4.57
C GLN A 72 24.19 -5.78 4.81
N ASP A 73 24.17 -6.28 6.05
CA ASP A 73 24.75 -7.59 6.39
C ASP A 73 24.03 -8.73 5.68
N ILE A 74 22.70 -8.67 5.58
CA ILE A 74 21.91 -9.64 4.80
C ILE A 74 22.32 -9.59 3.33
N LYS A 75 22.49 -8.41 2.73
CA LYS A 75 22.98 -8.28 1.34
C LYS A 75 24.37 -8.88 1.15
N ALA A 76 25.28 -8.63 2.09
CA ALA A 76 26.61 -9.23 2.05
C ALA A 76 26.55 -10.76 2.11
N LYS A 77 25.67 -11.30 2.96
CA LYS A 77 25.42 -12.74 3.08
C LYS A 77 24.82 -13.35 1.81
N ILE A 78 23.87 -12.67 1.16
CA ILE A 78 23.30 -13.10 -0.13
C ILE A 78 24.42 -13.26 -1.17
N LYS A 79 25.31 -12.27 -1.27
CA LYS A 79 26.46 -12.30 -2.21
C LYS A 79 27.47 -13.40 -1.92
N LEU A 80 27.64 -13.77 -0.65
CA LEU A 80 28.55 -14.82 -0.22
C LEU A 80 27.96 -16.22 -0.50
N GLU A 81 26.66 -16.41 -0.27
CA GLU A 81 26.04 -17.72 -0.30
C GLU A 81 25.48 -18.12 -1.67
N LEU A 82 25.08 -17.14 -2.48
CA LEU A 82 24.48 -17.34 -3.80
C LEU A 82 25.38 -16.82 -4.92
N LYS A 83 25.22 -17.37 -6.13
CA LYS A 83 25.99 -16.93 -7.29
C LYS A 83 25.55 -15.53 -7.73
N PRO A 84 26.44 -14.69 -8.29
CA PRO A 84 26.04 -13.38 -8.84
C PRO A 84 24.96 -13.45 -9.93
N THR A 85 24.83 -14.58 -10.62
CA THR A 85 23.81 -14.82 -11.66
C THR A 85 22.52 -15.44 -11.11
N ASP A 86 22.40 -15.58 -9.78
CA ASP A 86 21.22 -16.16 -9.15
C ASP A 86 20.05 -15.18 -9.15
N TYR A 87 18.96 -15.54 -9.84
CA TYR A 87 17.78 -14.70 -9.96
C TYR A 87 17.10 -14.39 -8.62
N TYR A 88 17.05 -15.36 -7.69
CA TYR A 88 16.48 -15.13 -6.37
C TYR A 88 17.43 -14.32 -5.49
N GLY A 89 18.74 -14.52 -5.62
CA GLY A 89 19.74 -13.67 -4.96
C GLY A 89 19.63 -12.20 -5.39
N ALA A 90 19.46 -11.94 -6.69
CA ALA A 90 19.22 -10.60 -7.20
C ALA A 90 17.93 -9.99 -6.63
N LEU A 91 16.82 -10.75 -6.66
CA LEU A 91 15.54 -10.31 -6.10
C LEU A 91 15.63 -9.99 -4.60
N LEU A 92 16.21 -10.88 -3.79
CA LEU A 92 16.37 -10.65 -2.35
C LEU A 92 17.27 -9.45 -2.05
N THR A 93 18.29 -9.21 -2.88
CA THR A 93 19.16 -8.02 -2.77
C THR A 93 18.35 -6.75 -3.03
N GLU A 94 17.53 -6.74 -4.09
CA GLU A 94 16.66 -5.61 -4.42
C GLU A 94 15.64 -5.33 -3.29
N ILE A 95 15.04 -6.38 -2.71
CA ILE A 95 14.13 -6.23 -1.56
C ILE A 95 14.85 -5.60 -0.37
N ALA A 96 16.07 -6.06 -0.04
CA ALA A 96 16.86 -5.48 1.03
C ALA A 96 17.22 -4.00 0.74
N ASP A 97 17.59 -3.67 -0.49
CA ASP A 97 17.85 -2.29 -0.93
C ASP A 97 16.64 -1.38 -0.74
N GLN A 98 15.43 -1.85 -1.08
CA GLN A 98 14.23 -1.05 -0.86
C GLN A 98 13.93 -0.83 0.62
N TYR A 99 14.19 -1.81 1.49
CA TYR A 99 14.00 -1.60 2.93
C TYR A 99 15.07 -0.69 3.54
N ILE A 100 16.29 -0.66 3.00
CA ILE A 100 17.31 0.35 3.36
C ILE A 100 16.78 1.74 3.02
N LEU A 101 16.30 1.95 1.80
CA LEU A 101 15.69 3.22 1.39
C LEU A 101 14.46 3.57 2.24
N VAL A 102 13.64 2.59 2.65
CA VAL A 102 12.53 2.84 3.58
C VAL A 102 13.05 3.35 4.94
N CYS A 103 14.10 2.74 5.49
CA CYS A 103 14.70 3.22 6.74
C CYS A 103 15.23 4.65 6.58
N GLU A 104 15.92 4.96 5.48
CA GLU A 104 16.38 6.32 5.19
C GLU A 104 15.22 7.31 5.03
N MET A 105 14.16 6.92 4.32
CA MET A 105 12.93 7.72 4.19
C MET A 105 12.36 8.03 5.57
N LEU A 106 12.24 7.03 6.42
CA LEU A 106 11.72 7.16 7.78
C LEU A 106 12.61 8.02 8.69
N GLN A 107 13.93 8.03 8.51
CA GLN A 107 14.81 8.97 9.23
C GLN A 107 14.61 10.43 8.82
N ASN A 108 14.07 10.68 7.64
CA ASN A 108 13.94 12.00 7.04
C ASN A 108 12.52 12.58 7.12
N ARG A 109 11.63 12.02 7.93
CA ARG A 109 10.24 12.49 8.08
C ARG A 109 10.18 13.98 8.42
N GLY A 110 9.19 14.68 7.87
CA GLY A 110 9.01 16.13 8.01
C GLY A 110 9.98 16.95 7.15
N SER A 111 10.75 16.33 6.24
CA SER A 111 11.69 17.03 5.37
C SER A 111 11.43 16.77 3.89
N LYS A 112 12.04 17.58 3.00
CA LYS A 112 12.02 17.35 1.55
C LYS A 112 12.63 16.00 1.15
N ARG A 113 13.67 15.56 1.88
CA ARG A 113 14.38 14.30 1.62
C ARG A 113 13.47 13.08 1.77
N PHE A 114 12.49 13.12 2.67
CA PHE A 114 11.47 12.07 2.76
C PHE A 114 10.75 11.86 1.42
N SER A 115 10.35 12.95 0.78
CA SER A 115 9.55 12.91 -0.45
C SER A 115 10.39 12.50 -1.66
N GLU A 116 11.66 12.91 -1.72
CA GLU A 116 12.62 12.42 -2.71
C GLU A 116 12.76 10.89 -2.64
N ILE A 117 12.89 10.33 -1.44
CA ILE A 117 13.01 8.88 -1.27
C ILE A 117 11.66 8.19 -1.52
N SER A 118 10.54 8.80 -1.12
CA SER A 118 9.20 8.30 -1.48
C SER A 118 9.06 8.18 -2.99
N LYS A 119 9.49 9.20 -3.74
CA LYS A 119 9.50 9.18 -5.20
C LYS A 119 10.40 8.09 -5.79
N GLN A 120 11.56 7.83 -5.19
CA GLN A 120 12.42 6.70 -5.58
C GLN A 120 11.75 5.33 -5.33
N LEU A 121 11.00 5.20 -4.23
CA LEU A 121 10.38 3.94 -3.80
C LEU A 121 9.09 3.61 -4.56
N TYR A 122 8.23 4.59 -4.78
CA TYR A 122 6.89 4.38 -5.36
C TYR A 122 6.75 4.94 -6.78
N GLY A 123 7.60 5.89 -7.16
CA GLY A 123 7.53 6.65 -8.41
C GLY A 123 6.94 8.05 -8.24
N SER A 124 6.66 8.68 -9.37
CA SER A 124 6.09 10.02 -9.53
C SER A 124 4.86 10.01 -10.43
N THR A 125 3.99 11.02 -10.33
CA THR A 125 2.84 11.14 -11.24
C THR A 125 3.26 11.43 -12.69
N GLY A 126 4.48 11.94 -12.89
CA GLY A 126 5.11 12.13 -14.19
C GLY A 126 5.71 10.86 -14.81
N ASP A 127 5.77 9.75 -14.08
CA ASP A 127 6.32 8.50 -14.61
C ASP A 127 5.41 7.91 -15.69
N HIS A 128 6.03 7.33 -16.72
CA HIS A 128 5.31 6.62 -17.76
C HIS A 128 4.85 5.24 -17.26
N LEU A 129 3.64 4.85 -17.64
CA LEU A 129 3.13 3.51 -17.38
C LEU A 129 3.85 2.49 -18.29
N VAL A 130 4.06 1.28 -17.78
CA VAL A 130 4.79 0.23 -18.51
C VAL A 130 4.12 -0.08 -19.84
N SER A 131 4.88 0.06 -20.93
CA SER A 131 4.40 -0.14 -22.31
C SER A 131 3.26 0.80 -22.74
N ASP A 132 3.11 1.95 -22.08
CA ASP A 132 2.17 3.00 -22.44
C ASP A 132 2.91 4.33 -22.65
N LYS A 133 2.37 5.20 -23.50
CA LYS A 133 2.91 6.56 -23.70
C LYS A 133 2.37 7.55 -22.67
N ASN A 134 1.32 7.17 -21.95
CA ASN A 134 0.72 8.02 -20.94
C ASN A 134 1.49 7.96 -19.63
N THR A 135 1.63 9.12 -18.98
CA THR A 135 2.06 9.19 -17.58
C THR A 135 0.94 8.76 -16.64
N VAL A 136 1.28 8.47 -15.38
CA VAL A 136 0.28 8.20 -14.34
C VAL A 136 -0.72 9.35 -14.22
N LEU A 137 -0.25 10.61 -14.27
CA LEU A 137 -1.12 11.79 -14.25
C LEU A 137 -2.06 11.84 -15.47
N GLN A 138 -1.56 11.59 -16.67
CA GLN A 138 -2.39 11.61 -17.88
C GLN A 138 -3.49 10.55 -17.83
N MET A 139 -3.17 9.35 -17.33
CA MET A 139 -4.18 8.31 -17.10
C MET A 139 -5.19 8.73 -16.03
N SER A 140 -4.74 9.34 -14.94
CA SER A 140 -5.61 9.82 -13.87
C SER A 140 -6.55 10.94 -14.34
N LEU A 141 -6.09 11.85 -15.20
CA LEU A 141 -6.93 12.88 -15.82
C LEU A 141 -7.94 12.32 -16.81
N LEU A 142 -7.60 11.23 -17.52
CA LEU A 142 -8.55 10.50 -18.35
C LEU A 142 -9.66 9.87 -17.50
N LEU A 143 -9.28 9.16 -16.44
CA LEU A 143 -10.22 8.55 -15.50
C LEU A 143 -11.10 9.61 -14.82
N TYR A 144 -10.52 10.75 -14.44
CA TYR A 144 -11.26 11.88 -13.88
C TYR A 144 -12.40 12.32 -14.80
N LYS A 145 -12.11 12.57 -16.09
CA LYS A 145 -13.13 12.96 -17.08
C LYS A 145 -14.23 11.92 -17.24
N ILE A 146 -13.86 10.63 -17.22
CA ILE A 146 -14.83 9.53 -17.33
C ILE A 146 -15.72 9.53 -16.10
N LEU A 147 -15.14 9.51 -14.90
CA LEU A 147 -15.85 9.34 -13.64
C LEU A 147 -16.74 10.55 -13.30
N THR A 148 -16.26 11.77 -13.52
CA THR A 148 -17.06 13.01 -13.33
C THR A 148 -18.21 13.14 -14.32
N GLY A 149 -18.09 12.53 -15.51
CA GLY A 149 -19.17 12.46 -16.49
C GLY A 149 -20.32 11.52 -16.11
N ILE A 150 -20.12 10.63 -15.14
CA ILE A 150 -21.15 9.70 -14.68
C ILE A 150 -22.04 10.40 -13.66
N LYS A 151 -23.31 10.61 -14.00
CA LYS A 151 -24.31 11.12 -13.05
C LYS A 151 -24.54 10.07 -11.96
N ASN A 152 -24.20 10.38 -10.71
CA ASN A 152 -24.48 9.55 -9.54
C ASN A 152 -25.97 9.64 -9.14
N THR A 153 -26.87 9.24 -10.04
CA THR A 153 -28.32 9.26 -9.82
C THR A 153 -28.86 7.99 -9.18
N LEU A 154 -28.01 6.96 -9.01
CA LEU A 154 -28.40 5.71 -8.40
C LEU A 154 -28.17 5.78 -6.89
N THR A 155 -29.25 5.67 -6.11
CA THR A 155 -29.14 5.34 -4.69
C THR A 155 -28.64 3.91 -4.58
N ILE A 156 -27.39 3.74 -4.15
CA ILE A 156 -26.79 2.42 -4.00
C ILE A 156 -27.10 1.91 -2.58
N PRO A 157 -27.83 0.79 -2.43
CA PRO A 157 -28.13 0.22 -1.12
C PRO A 157 -26.87 -0.13 -0.33
N GLY A 158 -26.95 -0.07 1.00
CA GLY A 158 -25.89 -0.53 1.90
C GLY A 158 -24.75 0.47 2.14
N ASN A 159 -24.93 1.76 1.79
CA ASN A 159 -24.02 2.86 2.12
C ASN A 159 -24.26 3.46 3.52
N GLU A 160 -25.37 3.11 4.18
CA GLU A 160 -25.68 3.62 5.52
C GLU A 160 -24.67 3.07 6.53
N LYS A 161 -23.98 3.97 7.24
CA LYS A 161 -23.03 3.60 8.30
C LYS A 161 -23.80 3.29 9.60
N ASN A 162 -24.39 2.10 9.65
CA ASN A 162 -25.27 1.65 10.73
C ASN A 162 -24.77 0.39 11.46
N LEU A 163 -23.60 -0.13 11.12
CA LEU A 163 -22.96 -1.26 11.80
C LEU A 163 -21.91 -0.76 12.79
N SER A 164 -21.97 -1.21 14.04
CA SER A 164 -20.90 -0.98 15.00
C SER A 164 -19.63 -1.75 14.63
N ALA A 165 -18.49 -1.42 15.26
CA ALA A 165 -17.25 -2.17 15.08
C ALA A 165 -17.40 -3.66 15.44
N ASP A 166 -18.16 -3.99 16.48
CA ASP A 166 -18.44 -5.38 16.87
C ASP A 166 -19.25 -6.13 15.81
N GLN A 167 -20.31 -5.52 15.29
CA GLN A 167 -21.14 -6.10 14.23
C GLN A 167 -20.34 -6.29 12.94
N ALA A 168 -19.51 -5.31 12.59
CA ALA A 168 -18.62 -5.37 11.43
C ALA A 168 -17.56 -6.48 11.58
N MET A 169 -17.00 -6.64 12.77
CA MET A 169 -16.03 -7.68 13.09
C MET A 169 -16.65 -9.07 12.96
N GLU A 170 -17.85 -9.27 13.53
CA GLU A 170 -18.57 -10.54 13.47
C GLU A 170 -18.91 -10.93 12.02
N ASP A 171 -19.45 -10.00 11.23
CA ASP A 171 -19.78 -10.24 9.81
C ASP A 171 -18.53 -10.61 9.00
N LEU A 172 -17.47 -9.79 9.08
CA LEU A 172 -16.22 -10.07 8.36
C LEU A 172 -15.61 -11.42 8.75
N ASN A 173 -15.56 -11.76 10.04
CA ASN A 173 -15.04 -13.05 10.48
C ASN A 173 -15.90 -14.22 9.98
N GLY A 174 -17.23 -14.07 9.92
CA GLY A 174 -18.11 -15.06 9.31
C GLY A 174 -17.80 -15.28 7.82
N ARG A 175 -17.57 -14.19 7.06
CA ARG A 175 -17.20 -14.25 5.64
C ARG A 175 -15.81 -14.88 5.41
N PHE A 176 -14.84 -14.54 6.26
CA PHE A 176 -13.51 -15.12 6.18
C PHE A 176 -13.49 -16.61 6.54
N LEU A 177 -14.26 -17.02 7.54
CA LEU A 177 -14.43 -18.43 7.88
C LEU A 177 -15.01 -19.22 6.69
N HIS A 178 -16.01 -18.67 6.00
CA HIS A 178 -16.58 -19.29 4.81
C HIS A 178 -15.57 -19.43 3.65
N THR A 179 -14.75 -18.40 3.43
CA THR A 179 -13.83 -18.34 2.27
C THR A 179 -12.51 -19.07 2.51
N TYR A 180 -11.96 -19.00 3.72
CA TYR A 180 -10.62 -19.49 4.07
C TYR A 180 -10.60 -20.69 5.01
N GLY A 181 -11.76 -21.12 5.52
CA GLY A 181 -11.85 -22.15 6.56
C GLY A 181 -11.28 -21.66 7.89
N ASP A 182 -10.89 -22.60 8.76
CA ASP A 182 -10.44 -22.27 10.11
C ASP A 182 -9.19 -21.37 10.12
N HIS A 183 -9.38 -20.15 10.64
CA HIS A 183 -8.40 -19.26 11.27
C HIS A 183 -7.19 -18.85 10.43
N ARG A 184 -7.41 -18.36 9.19
CA ARG A 184 -6.33 -17.75 8.41
C ARG A 184 -6.39 -16.22 8.39
N ILE A 185 -7.58 -15.63 8.30
CA ILE A 185 -7.79 -14.17 8.28
C ILE A 185 -8.74 -13.80 9.41
N GLU A 186 -8.41 -12.75 10.17
CA GLU A 186 -9.21 -12.29 11.30
C GLU A 186 -9.45 -10.78 11.22
N ALA A 187 -10.69 -10.34 11.36
CA ALA A 187 -11.02 -8.96 11.69
C ALA A 187 -10.95 -8.77 13.21
N VAL A 188 -10.28 -7.71 13.66
CA VAL A 188 -10.12 -7.37 15.08
C VAL A 188 -10.42 -5.90 15.31
N ILE A 189 -10.99 -5.58 16.47
CA ILE A 189 -11.15 -4.18 16.90
C ILE A 189 -9.81 -3.67 17.43
N SER A 190 -9.43 -2.47 17.03
CA SER A 190 -8.21 -1.81 17.51
C SER A 190 -8.48 -0.35 17.85
N ASP A 191 -8.01 0.05 19.02
CA ASP A 191 -7.89 1.45 19.40
C ASP A 191 -6.67 2.06 18.68
N GLY A 192 -6.77 3.31 18.22
CA GLY A 192 -5.62 4.06 17.67
C GLY A 192 -5.34 3.94 16.16
N ILE A 193 -6.30 3.46 15.34
CA ILE A 193 -6.22 3.61 13.88
C ILE A 193 -6.97 4.85 13.39
N ILE A 194 -6.41 5.60 12.43
CA ILE A 194 -7.00 6.86 11.91
C ILE A 194 -8.02 6.57 10.80
N SER A 195 -7.73 5.56 9.96
CA SER A 195 -8.69 5.06 8.97
C SER A 195 -9.75 4.20 9.65
N ASP A 196 -10.93 4.12 9.05
CA ASP A 196 -12.02 3.28 9.58
C ASP A 196 -11.61 1.80 9.67
N ALA A 197 -10.74 1.34 8.77
CA ALA A 197 -10.02 0.07 8.89
C ALA A 197 -8.57 0.14 8.38
N ALA A 198 -7.74 -0.84 8.75
CA ALA A 198 -6.39 -1.03 8.20
C ALA A 198 -5.99 -2.51 8.21
N ALA A 199 -5.44 -3.03 7.10
CA ALA A 199 -4.79 -4.34 7.12
C ALA A 199 -3.44 -4.32 7.86
N GLY A 200 -3.27 -5.28 8.76
CA GLY A 200 -2.00 -5.76 9.32
C GLY A 200 -1.67 -7.15 8.77
N GLY A 201 -0.51 -7.70 9.14
CA GLY A 201 0.06 -8.91 8.51
C GLY A 201 -0.89 -10.12 8.40
N ASP A 202 -1.78 -10.34 9.37
CA ASP A 202 -2.81 -11.39 9.40
C ASP A 202 -4.21 -10.89 9.75
N LYS A 203 -4.35 -9.60 10.05
CA LYS A 203 -5.56 -9.05 10.67
C LYS A 203 -6.06 -7.82 9.94
N ILE A 204 -7.37 -7.69 9.82
CA ILE A 204 -8.01 -6.42 9.45
C ILE A 204 -8.39 -5.72 10.75
N LYS A 205 -7.78 -4.57 11.02
CA LYS A 205 -8.09 -3.77 12.21
C LYS A 205 -9.25 -2.85 11.89
N LEU A 206 -10.32 -2.92 12.68
CA LEU A 206 -11.48 -2.02 12.64
C LEU A 206 -11.37 -1.00 13.77
N ARG A 207 -11.69 0.27 13.48
CA ARG A 207 -11.67 1.34 14.48
C ARG A 207 -12.87 1.18 15.39
N LYS A 208 -12.64 1.12 16.70
CA LYS A 208 -13.68 0.87 17.71
C LYS A 208 -14.86 1.84 17.62
N ASP A 209 -14.59 3.13 17.47
CA ASP A 209 -15.62 4.19 17.44
C ASP A 209 -16.08 4.53 16.01
N ALA A 210 -15.80 3.68 15.02
CA ALA A 210 -16.31 3.84 13.67
C ALA A 210 -17.65 3.13 13.49
N MET A 211 -18.52 3.76 12.74
CA MET A 211 -19.69 3.11 12.16
C MET A 211 -19.37 2.69 10.73
N PHE A 212 -19.79 1.50 10.35
CA PHE A 212 -19.50 0.88 9.07
C PHE A 212 -20.78 0.66 8.28
N SER A 213 -20.66 0.71 6.97
CA SER A 213 -21.70 0.32 6.04
C SER A 213 -21.48 -1.10 5.53
N LYS A 214 -22.51 -1.76 5.01
CA LYS A 214 -22.36 -3.07 4.38
C LYS A 214 -21.35 -3.03 3.21
N ARG A 215 -21.32 -1.92 2.47
CA ARG A 215 -20.35 -1.72 1.38
C ARG A 215 -18.92 -1.55 1.88
N ASP A 216 -18.71 -0.95 3.06
CA ASP A 216 -17.38 -0.92 3.68
C ASP A 216 -16.89 -2.35 3.93
N LEU A 217 -17.75 -3.22 4.47
CA LEU A 217 -17.41 -4.63 4.71
C LEU A 217 -17.17 -5.40 3.41
N ASP A 218 -17.96 -5.13 2.37
CA ASP A 218 -17.73 -5.70 1.04
C ASP A 218 -16.34 -5.32 0.50
N ILE A 219 -15.94 -4.05 0.64
CA ILE A 219 -14.60 -3.59 0.24
C ILE A 219 -13.53 -4.25 1.14
N PHE A 220 -13.70 -4.26 2.46
CA PHE A 220 -12.70 -4.84 3.38
C PHE A 220 -12.47 -6.32 3.14
N GLU A 221 -13.52 -7.10 2.86
CA GLU A 221 -13.37 -8.52 2.57
C GLU A 221 -12.47 -8.75 1.34
N VAL A 222 -12.65 -8.00 0.26
CA VAL A 222 -11.91 -8.22 -1.00
C VAL A 222 -10.58 -7.49 -1.04
N HIS A 223 -10.58 -6.19 -0.75
CA HIS A 223 -9.41 -5.34 -0.85
C HIS A 223 -8.40 -5.71 0.24
N GLU A 224 -8.84 -5.66 1.50
CA GLU A 224 -7.97 -5.90 2.65
C GLU A 224 -7.83 -7.40 2.91
N GLY A 225 -8.92 -8.17 2.90
CA GLY A 225 -8.94 -9.60 3.18
C GLY A 225 -8.28 -10.42 2.08
N TRP A 226 -8.84 -10.44 0.87
CA TRP A 226 -8.36 -11.37 -0.17
C TRP A 226 -6.99 -10.99 -0.73
N VAL A 227 -6.76 -9.70 -0.95
CA VAL A 227 -5.51 -9.22 -1.54
C VAL A 227 -4.47 -8.96 -0.47
N HIS A 228 -4.69 -8.03 0.47
CA HIS A 228 -3.61 -7.64 1.38
C HIS A 228 -3.27 -8.74 2.39
N VAL A 229 -4.24 -9.26 3.13
CA VAL A 229 -4.01 -10.28 4.15
C VAL A 229 -3.82 -11.66 3.50
N GLY A 230 -4.67 -12.02 2.55
CA GLY A 230 -4.65 -13.30 1.84
C GLY A 230 -3.32 -13.59 1.16
N THR A 231 -2.74 -12.63 0.43
CA THR A 231 -1.42 -12.85 -0.18
C THR A 231 -0.29 -12.87 0.86
N THR A 232 -0.41 -12.14 1.97
CA THR A 232 0.55 -12.25 3.08
C THR A 232 0.58 -13.66 3.65
N ILE A 233 -0.59 -14.26 3.88
CA ILE A 233 -0.72 -15.64 4.35
C ILE A 233 -0.15 -16.63 3.34
N ASN A 234 -0.47 -16.47 2.05
CA ASN A 234 0.09 -17.32 1.01
C ASN A 234 1.62 -17.25 0.97
N GLY A 235 2.20 -16.07 1.21
CA GLY A 235 3.64 -15.88 1.40
C GLY A 235 4.19 -16.57 2.66
N ARG A 236 3.47 -16.47 3.79
CA ARG A 236 3.86 -17.14 5.04
C ARG A 236 3.79 -18.66 4.94
N LEU A 237 2.93 -19.20 4.09
CA LEU A 237 2.81 -20.64 3.87
C LEU A 237 3.90 -21.21 2.94
N GLN A 238 4.72 -20.36 2.30
CA GLN A 238 5.83 -20.84 1.48
C GLN A 238 6.89 -21.53 2.34
N ASN A 239 7.43 -22.66 1.89
CA ASN A 239 8.45 -23.40 2.66
C ASN A 239 9.85 -22.76 2.57
N VAL A 240 10.17 -22.22 1.39
CA VAL A 240 11.47 -21.60 1.09
C VAL A 240 11.30 -20.10 0.88
N ALA A 241 10.31 -19.70 0.08
CA ALA A 241 10.11 -18.32 -0.35
C ALA A 241 9.33 -17.46 0.65
N LYS A 242 9.75 -17.45 1.93
CA LYS A 242 9.08 -16.67 2.99
C LYS A 242 9.07 -15.16 2.71
N TRP A 243 9.99 -14.63 1.89
CA TRP A 243 10.03 -13.21 1.50
C TRP A 243 8.74 -12.78 0.79
N LEU A 244 7.98 -13.73 0.23
CA LEU A 244 6.67 -13.47 -0.34
C LEU A 244 5.63 -13.06 0.72
N SER A 245 5.92 -13.15 2.02
CA SER A 245 5.04 -12.64 3.07
C SER A 245 5.24 -11.16 3.38
N ILE A 246 6.29 -10.52 2.85
CA ILE A 246 6.58 -9.11 3.09
C ILE A 246 6.36 -8.32 1.82
N GLY A 247 5.74 -7.14 1.93
CA GLY A 247 5.44 -6.27 0.80
C GLY A 247 6.48 -5.16 0.70
N PRO A 248 7.59 -5.34 -0.03
CA PRO A 248 8.52 -4.25 -0.30
C PRO A 248 7.85 -3.21 -1.20
N PRO A 249 8.30 -1.93 -1.17
CA PRO A 249 7.73 -0.84 -1.95
C PRO A 249 7.43 -1.18 -3.42
N ARG A 250 8.30 -1.94 -4.12
CA ARG A 250 8.03 -2.40 -5.51
C ARG A 250 6.74 -3.18 -5.66
N CYS A 251 6.39 -4.04 -4.70
CA CYS A 251 5.17 -4.85 -4.77
C CYS A 251 3.90 -4.01 -4.52
N THR A 252 4.02 -2.75 -4.07
CA THR A 252 2.87 -1.90 -3.73
C THR A 252 1.97 -1.67 -4.94
N SER A 253 2.52 -1.36 -6.12
CA SER A 253 1.70 -1.16 -7.32
C SER A 253 0.90 -2.42 -7.64
N THR A 254 1.57 -3.58 -7.68
CA THR A 254 0.91 -4.86 -7.98
C THR A 254 -0.21 -5.15 -6.97
N GLN A 255 0.02 -4.95 -5.68
CA GLN A 255 -0.98 -5.22 -4.64
C GLN A 255 -2.16 -4.25 -4.65
N GLU A 256 -1.92 -2.94 -4.69
CA GLU A 256 -3.00 -1.94 -4.70
C GLU A 256 -3.81 -2.02 -6.01
N GLY A 257 -3.14 -2.25 -7.13
CA GLY A 257 -3.79 -2.46 -8.42
C GLY A 257 -4.62 -3.74 -8.49
N LEU A 258 -4.11 -4.83 -7.93
CA LEU A 258 -4.85 -6.09 -7.83
C LEU A 258 -6.08 -5.92 -6.94
N ALA A 259 -5.95 -5.19 -5.83
CA ALA A 259 -7.08 -4.90 -4.95
C ALA A 259 -8.17 -4.10 -5.68
N VAL A 260 -7.82 -3.07 -6.45
CA VAL A 260 -8.78 -2.33 -7.31
C VAL A 260 -9.43 -3.23 -8.36
N LEU A 261 -8.65 -4.08 -9.04
CA LEU A 261 -9.20 -5.04 -10.01
C LEU A 261 -10.19 -6.01 -9.35
N MET A 262 -9.87 -6.49 -8.16
CA MET A 262 -10.76 -7.39 -7.43
C MET A 262 -12.02 -6.67 -6.96
N GLU A 263 -11.97 -5.42 -6.52
CA GLU A 263 -13.18 -4.63 -6.24
C GLU A 263 -14.08 -4.50 -7.50
N ILE A 264 -13.48 -4.36 -8.69
CA ILE A 264 -14.21 -4.26 -9.97
C ILE A 264 -14.81 -5.62 -10.37
N PHE A 265 -14.01 -6.69 -10.38
CA PHE A 265 -14.47 -8.02 -10.83
C PHE A 265 -15.51 -8.66 -9.91
N THR A 266 -15.55 -8.22 -8.64
CA THR A 266 -16.56 -8.64 -7.67
C THR A 266 -17.74 -7.69 -7.57
N PHE A 267 -17.77 -6.62 -8.37
CA PHE A 267 -18.82 -5.58 -8.38
C PHE A 267 -19.03 -4.87 -7.03
N ARG A 268 -17.96 -4.74 -6.23
CA ARG A 268 -17.99 -4.11 -4.90
C ARG A 268 -17.56 -2.65 -4.92
N THR A 269 -16.79 -2.23 -5.93
CA THR A 269 -16.44 -0.81 -6.11
C THR A 269 -17.65 0.04 -6.50
N SER A 270 -17.56 1.36 -6.32
CA SER A 270 -18.55 2.36 -6.76
C SER A 270 -17.86 3.50 -7.51
N VAL A 271 -18.64 4.32 -8.23
CA VAL A 271 -18.10 5.50 -8.93
C VAL A 271 -17.42 6.44 -7.93
N MET A 272 -18.07 6.75 -6.80
CA MET A 272 -17.49 7.57 -5.72
C MET A 272 -16.19 6.97 -5.17
N ARG A 273 -16.13 5.65 -5.00
CA ARG A 273 -14.93 4.95 -4.54
C ARG A 273 -13.79 5.05 -5.56
N ALA A 274 -14.08 4.91 -6.84
CA ALA A 274 -13.10 5.08 -7.91
C ALA A 274 -12.63 6.55 -8.02
N GLN A 275 -13.55 7.51 -7.86
CA GLN A 275 -13.25 8.95 -7.86
C GLN A 275 -12.26 9.30 -6.75
N ILE A 276 -12.53 8.94 -5.50
CA ILE A 276 -11.62 9.31 -4.41
C ILE A 276 -10.23 8.65 -4.54
N ILE A 277 -10.12 7.44 -5.10
CA ILE A 277 -8.81 6.83 -5.42
C ILE A 277 -8.09 7.66 -6.47
N ASN A 278 -8.79 8.05 -7.53
CA ASN A 278 -8.22 8.82 -8.62
C ASN A 278 -7.82 10.24 -8.17
N ASP A 279 -8.66 10.90 -7.39
CA ASP A 279 -8.43 12.28 -6.96
C ASP A 279 -7.25 12.38 -5.99
N ARG A 280 -6.93 11.32 -5.24
CA ARG A 280 -5.68 11.23 -4.47
C ARG A 280 -4.45 11.30 -5.36
N ILE A 281 -4.49 10.72 -6.56
CA ILE A 281 -3.38 10.76 -7.52
C ILE A 281 -3.21 12.17 -8.06
N ILE A 282 -4.33 12.84 -8.39
CA ILE A 282 -4.32 14.25 -8.80
C ILE A 282 -3.82 15.14 -7.67
N ALA A 283 -4.20 14.87 -6.43
CA ALA A 283 -3.72 15.60 -5.26
C ALA A 283 -2.21 15.41 -5.04
N VAL A 284 -1.68 14.20 -5.24
CA VAL A 284 -0.23 13.96 -5.25
C VAL A 284 0.44 14.77 -6.36
N ALA A 285 -0.13 14.81 -7.57
CA ALA A 285 0.43 15.59 -8.68
C ALA A 285 0.46 17.10 -8.37
N LYS A 286 -0.62 17.63 -7.79
CA LYS A 286 -0.68 19.03 -7.32
C LYS A 286 0.40 19.30 -6.28
N ALA A 287 0.58 18.41 -5.31
CA ALA A 287 1.60 18.53 -4.29
C ALA A 287 3.03 18.41 -4.87
N GLU A 288 3.27 17.53 -5.85
CA GLU A 288 4.54 17.47 -6.59
C GLU A 288 4.83 18.79 -7.35
N ASP A 289 3.79 19.47 -7.83
CA ASP A 289 3.86 20.78 -8.51
C ASP A 289 3.94 21.98 -7.54
N GLY A 290 4.06 21.72 -6.24
CA GLY A 290 4.27 22.76 -5.23
C GLY A 290 3.04 23.17 -4.44
N ALA A 291 1.86 22.59 -4.69
CA ALA A 291 0.68 22.86 -3.88
C ALA A 291 0.94 22.44 -2.42
N ASN A 292 0.51 23.26 -1.47
CA ASN A 292 0.64 23.02 -0.04
C ASN A 292 -0.59 22.30 0.56
N LEU A 293 -0.56 22.02 1.87
CA LEU A 293 -1.66 21.32 2.56
C LEU A 293 -3.03 22.00 2.40
N VAL A 294 -3.07 23.33 2.51
CA VAL A 294 -4.32 24.11 2.39
C VAL A 294 -4.87 24.01 0.96
N GLU A 295 -4.02 24.13 -0.04
CA GLU A 295 -4.44 24.07 -1.45
C GLU A 295 -4.94 22.67 -1.84
N VAL A 296 -4.33 21.61 -1.32
CA VAL A 296 -4.83 20.24 -1.51
C VAL A 296 -6.15 20.01 -0.77
N PHE A 297 -6.33 20.58 0.43
CA PHE A 297 -7.59 20.54 1.15
C PHE A 297 -8.71 21.25 0.38
N GLU A 298 -8.43 22.44 -0.14
CA GLU A 298 -9.37 23.21 -0.97
C GLU A 298 -9.71 22.50 -2.29
N TYR A 299 -8.77 21.75 -2.85
CA TYR A 299 -9.05 20.88 -4.00
C TYR A 299 -10.12 19.84 -3.67
N PHE A 300 -9.96 19.07 -2.58
CA PHE A 300 -10.98 18.08 -2.20
C PHE A 300 -12.33 18.74 -1.86
N ARG A 301 -12.33 19.94 -1.26
CA ARG A 301 -13.56 20.70 -1.01
C ARG A 301 -14.25 21.10 -2.31
N THR A 302 -13.47 21.50 -3.33
CA THR A 302 -13.97 21.86 -4.67
C THR A 302 -14.56 20.66 -5.39
N GLU A 303 -13.99 19.47 -5.21
CA GLU A 303 -14.55 18.21 -5.73
C GLU A 303 -15.82 17.74 -4.98
N GLY A 304 -16.24 18.46 -3.93
CA GLY A 304 -17.49 18.22 -3.22
C GLY A 304 -17.42 17.16 -2.12
N TYR A 305 -16.23 16.82 -1.65
CA TYR A 305 -16.07 15.92 -0.50
C TYR A 305 -16.46 16.60 0.81
N GLY A 306 -16.91 15.80 1.78
CA GLY A 306 -17.17 16.27 3.13
C GLY A 306 -15.89 16.67 3.85
N GLU A 307 -15.97 17.60 4.79
CA GLU A 307 -14.82 18.19 5.48
C GLU A 307 -13.87 17.15 6.08
N GLU A 308 -14.40 16.14 6.77
CA GLU A 308 -13.61 15.04 7.32
C GLU A 308 -12.82 14.26 6.27
N ASP A 309 -13.41 14.05 5.09
CA ASP A 309 -12.73 13.39 3.98
C ASP A 309 -11.67 14.31 3.37
N CYS A 310 -11.95 15.61 3.22
CA CYS A 310 -10.95 16.58 2.76
C CYS A 310 -9.71 16.57 3.66
N ILE A 311 -9.89 16.56 4.99
CA ILE A 311 -8.78 16.49 5.96
C ILE A 311 -8.03 15.18 5.82
N LYS A 312 -8.73 14.04 5.88
CA LYS A 312 -8.11 12.71 5.79
C LYS A 312 -7.28 12.56 4.52
N ASN A 313 -7.81 12.99 3.38
CA ASN A 313 -7.14 12.85 2.10
C ASN A 313 -5.96 13.83 1.95
N SER A 314 -6.07 15.06 2.45
CA SER A 314 -4.98 16.04 2.40
C SER A 314 -3.81 15.61 3.28
N PHE A 315 -4.07 15.23 4.53
CA PHE A 315 -3.02 14.69 5.40
C PHE A 315 -2.45 13.36 4.87
N ARG A 316 -3.24 12.55 4.16
CA ARG A 316 -2.74 11.33 3.51
C ARG A 316 -1.73 11.62 2.40
N VAL A 317 -1.87 12.72 1.66
CA VAL A 317 -0.93 13.17 0.63
C VAL A 317 0.38 13.65 1.27
N PHE A 318 0.31 14.37 2.38
CA PHE A 318 1.49 14.98 3.01
C PHE A 318 2.12 14.22 4.17
N ARG A 319 1.51 13.13 4.65
CA ARG A 319 2.01 12.36 5.80
C ARG A 319 3.49 11.97 5.64
N GLY A 320 4.29 12.26 6.65
CA GLY A 320 5.74 12.04 6.63
C GLY A 320 6.54 13.08 5.86
N GLY A 321 5.92 13.93 5.05
CA GLY A 321 6.55 15.03 4.32
C GLY A 321 6.36 16.39 5.00
N ASP A 322 6.78 17.43 4.29
CA ASP A 322 6.60 18.85 4.62
C ASP A 322 5.28 19.36 4.04
N PHE A 323 4.53 20.14 4.82
CA PHE A 323 3.18 20.62 4.46
C PHE A 323 3.18 21.90 3.62
N SER A 324 4.34 22.53 3.44
CA SER A 324 4.52 23.76 2.67
C SER A 324 4.47 23.57 1.15
N GLY A 325 4.45 22.32 0.67
CA GLY A 325 4.33 21.96 -0.75
C GLY A 325 5.60 21.32 -1.33
N GLY A 326 5.46 20.71 -2.50
CA GLY A 326 6.57 20.03 -3.22
C GLY A 326 7.01 18.69 -2.59
N CYS A 327 6.37 18.27 -1.50
CA CYS A 327 6.84 17.17 -0.64
C CYS A 327 5.75 16.11 -0.34
N PRO A 328 5.10 15.49 -1.35
CA PRO A 328 4.09 14.47 -1.09
C PRO A 328 4.70 13.09 -0.78
N PHE A 329 3.93 12.30 -0.04
CA PHE A 329 4.07 10.86 0.02
C PHE A 329 3.41 10.21 -1.20
N THR A 330 4.22 9.82 -2.18
CA THR A 330 3.76 9.42 -3.52
C THR A 330 3.12 8.03 -3.60
N LYS A 331 3.00 7.27 -2.50
CA LYS A 331 2.49 5.88 -2.51
C LYS A 331 1.16 5.71 -3.26
N ASP A 332 0.23 6.66 -3.18
CA ASP A 332 -1.12 6.53 -3.76
C ASP A 332 -1.11 6.47 -5.30
N ILE A 333 -0.01 6.82 -5.99
CA ILE A 333 0.10 6.57 -7.44
C ILE A 333 0.07 5.06 -7.79
N SER A 334 0.40 4.21 -6.79
CA SER A 334 0.43 2.76 -6.92
C SER A 334 -0.93 2.16 -7.33
N TYR A 335 -2.05 2.82 -7.00
CA TYR A 335 -3.38 2.34 -7.38
C TYR A 335 -3.57 2.32 -8.90
N CYS A 336 -3.34 3.45 -9.57
CA CYS A 336 -3.49 3.54 -11.03
C CYS A 336 -2.38 2.78 -11.77
N LYS A 337 -1.13 2.95 -11.32
CA LYS A 337 0.02 2.25 -11.91
C LYS A 337 -0.19 0.74 -11.84
N GLY A 338 -0.56 0.25 -10.66
CA GLY A 338 -0.87 -1.15 -10.40
C GLY A 338 -2.02 -1.69 -11.22
N PHE A 339 -3.12 -0.94 -11.34
CA PHE A 339 -4.29 -1.36 -12.13
C PHE A 339 -3.89 -1.64 -13.59
N VAL A 340 -3.13 -0.71 -14.20
CA VAL A 340 -2.65 -0.85 -15.58
C VAL A 340 -1.65 -2.00 -15.72
N GLU A 341 -0.68 -2.11 -14.81
CA GLU A 341 0.33 -3.18 -14.80
C GLU A 341 -0.32 -4.57 -14.69
N ASN A 342 -1.23 -4.76 -13.74
CA ASN A 342 -1.94 -6.02 -13.55
C ASN A 342 -2.82 -6.37 -14.76
N TYR A 343 -3.57 -5.40 -15.29
CA TYR A 343 -4.39 -5.61 -16.49
C TYR A 343 -3.52 -6.02 -17.69
N ASN A 344 -2.42 -5.31 -17.93
CA ASN A 344 -1.49 -5.60 -19.02
C ASN A 344 -0.84 -6.98 -18.84
N PHE A 345 -0.48 -7.35 -17.61
CA PHE A 345 0.02 -8.67 -17.28
C PHE A 345 -1.01 -9.76 -17.61
N MET A 346 -2.25 -9.65 -17.13
CA MET A 346 -3.32 -10.62 -17.41
C MET A 346 -3.59 -10.75 -18.90
N ARG A 347 -3.72 -9.61 -19.60
CA ARG A 347 -3.91 -9.57 -21.06
C ARG A 347 -2.76 -10.24 -21.80
N THR A 348 -1.52 -9.97 -21.40
CA THR A 348 -0.32 -10.55 -22.04
C THR A 348 -0.21 -12.05 -21.78
N ALA A 349 -0.48 -12.48 -20.54
CA ALA A 349 -0.50 -13.90 -20.17
C ALA A 349 -1.53 -14.68 -21.00
N ILE A 350 -2.75 -14.13 -21.18
CA ILE A 350 -3.79 -14.74 -22.03
C ILE A 350 -3.34 -14.79 -23.50
N ARG A 351 -2.84 -13.67 -24.05
CA ARG A 351 -2.36 -13.60 -25.44
C ARG A 351 -1.21 -14.56 -25.72
N ALA A 352 -0.35 -14.81 -24.73
CA ALA A 352 0.75 -15.76 -24.82
C ALA A 352 0.32 -17.23 -24.58
N ASN A 353 -0.98 -17.50 -24.42
CA ASN A 353 -1.55 -18.81 -24.06
C ASN A 353 -0.97 -19.37 -22.74
N LYS A 354 -0.75 -18.48 -21.75
CA LYS A 354 -0.26 -18.82 -20.41
C LYS A 354 -1.17 -18.25 -19.30
N PRO A 355 -2.50 -18.44 -19.35
CA PRO A 355 -3.40 -17.92 -18.32
C PRO A 355 -3.12 -18.52 -16.93
N PHE A 356 -2.48 -19.69 -16.86
CA PHE A 356 -2.03 -20.32 -15.61
C PHE A 356 -1.02 -19.49 -14.80
N LEU A 357 -0.45 -18.42 -15.36
CA LEU A 357 0.39 -17.47 -14.62
C LEU A 357 -0.42 -16.47 -13.79
N ILE A 358 -1.69 -16.23 -14.12
CA ILE A 358 -2.53 -15.22 -13.44
C ILE A 358 -2.73 -15.56 -11.94
N PRO A 359 -3.00 -16.81 -11.53
CA PRO A 359 -3.13 -17.15 -10.12
C PRO A 359 -1.88 -16.84 -9.27
N PHE A 360 -0.69 -16.73 -9.87
CA PHE A 360 0.54 -16.38 -9.15
C PHE A 360 0.56 -14.93 -8.66
N LEU A 361 -0.35 -14.06 -9.11
CA LEU A 361 -0.60 -12.77 -8.47
C LEU A 361 -0.99 -12.92 -6.98
N PHE A 362 -1.53 -14.08 -6.61
CA PHE A 362 -1.95 -14.39 -5.25
C PHE A 362 -0.96 -15.27 -4.49
N SER A 363 0.18 -15.68 -5.06
CA SER A 363 1.12 -16.57 -4.36
C SER A 363 1.84 -15.90 -3.19
N GLY A 364 1.72 -14.58 -3.07
CA GLY A 364 2.45 -13.76 -2.13
C GLY A 364 2.41 -12.28 -2.49
N LYS A 365 3.23 -11.50 -1.81
CA LYS A 365 3.58 -10.13 -2.17
C LYS A 365 4.57 -10.13 -3.32
N VAL A 366 4.05 -10.23 -4.53
CA VAL A 366 4.83 -10.26 -5.78
C VAL A 366 4.72 -8.94 -6.53
N HIS A 367 5.77 -8.59 -7.29
CA HIS A 367 5.63 -7.67 -8.41
C HIS A 367 5.26 -8.46 -9.67
N VAL A 368 4.50 -7.88 -10.59
CA VAL A 368 4.06 -8.57 -11.83
C VAL A 368 5.22 -9.16 -12.63
N ASP A 369 6.36 -8.48 -12.67
CA ASP A 369 7.55 -8.92 -13.41
C ASP A 369 8.24 -10.14 -12.78
N ASP A 370 7.99 -10.42 -11.50
CA ASP A 370 8.58 -11.58 -10.83
C ASP A 370 7.79 -12.86 -11.10
N ILE A 371 6.55 -12.77 -11.56
CA ILE A 371 5.66 -13.93 -11.69
C ILE A 371 6.28 -15.05 -12.54
N PRO A 372 6.93 -14.79 -13.69
CA PRO A 372 7.63 -15.83 -14.44
C PRO A 372 8.74 -16.51 -13.64
N LEU A 373 9.44 -15.77 -12.77
CA LEU A 373 10.47 -16.31 -11.88
C LEU A 373 9.83 -17.18 -10.79
N ILE A 374 8.78 -16.70 -10.11
CA ILE A 374 8.05 -17.46 -9.08
C ILE A 374 7.47 -18.75 -9.66
N TYR A 375 6.87 -18.68 -10.85
CA TYR A 375 6.35 -19.86 -11.55
C TYR A 375 7.44 -20.89 -11.86
N ARG A 376 8.65 -20.43 -12.22
CA ARG A 376 9.80 -21.33 -12.46
C ARG A 376 10.22 -22.06 -11.20
N GLY A 377 10.16 -21.42 -10.03
CA GLY A 377 10.47 -22.07 -8.74
C GLY A 377 9.39 -23.01 -8.22
N TYR A 378 8.15 -22.85 -8.71
CA TYR A 378 7.04 -23.76 -8.40
C TYR A 378 7.12 -25.08 -9.18
N LYS A 379 7.62 -25.06 -10.42
CA LYS A 379 7.96 -26.26 -11.18
C LYS A 379 9.18 -26.96 -10.59
#